data_AF-A0A3M1JGK5-F1
#
_entry.id   AF-A0A3M1JGK5-F1
#
_cell.length_a   1.000
_cell.length_b   1.000
_cell.length_c   1.000
_cell.angle_alpha   90.00
_cell.angle_beta   90.00
_cell.angle_gamma   90.00
#
_symmetry.space_group_name_H-M   'P 1'
#
loop_
_entity.id
_entity.type
_entity.pdbx_description
1 polymer ?
#
loop_
_entity_poly.entity_id
_entity_poly.type
_entity_poly.pdbx_seq_one_letter_code
_entity_poly.pdbx_strand_id
1 'polypeptide(L)'
;IIDVVKDFGNILLCTSHDERKGVIALGGSVSKHHAILSTLLNGGAEYAVYLTTAHKTSGSVSGATTDEAKSWGKVKDESDVATVIGDVTITFPLMMMSVLDRLDEDGLLGREPEAGKKKEPSGEVVSRNAKC
;
A
#
# COMPACT_ATOMS: atom_id res chain seq x y z
N ILE A 1 -5.07 -27.10 -19.71
CA ILE A 1 -3.78 -26.48 -20.11
C ILE A 1 -3.64 -25.20 -19.31
N ILE A 2 -2.49 -24.97 -18.69
CA ILE A 2 -2.17 -23.73 -17.95
C ILE A 2 -1.37 -22.86 -18.91
N ASP A 3 -1.83 -21.62 -19.16
CA ASP A 3 -1.19 -20.68 -20.07
C ASP A 3 -0.69 -19.45 -19.31
N VAL A 4 0.59 -19.50 -18.95
CA VAL A 4 1.28 -18.43 -18.21
C VAL A 4 1.43 -17.17 -19.05
N VAL A 5 1.53 -17.30 -20.38
CA VAL A 5 1.73 -16.16 -21.27
C VAL A 5 0.46 -15.33 -21.36
N LYS A 6 -0.69 -15.99 -21.44
CA LYS A 6 -1.99 -15.32 -21.45
C LYS A 6 -2.26 -14.59 -20.13
N ASP A 7 -1.99 -15.22 -18.99
CA ASP A 7 -2.17 -14.57 -17.68
C ASP A 7 -1.24 -13.36 -17.53
N PHE A 8 0.01 -13.47 -17.99
CA PHE A 8 0.94 -12.35 -17.97
C PHE A 8 0.49 -11.21 -18.91
N GLY A 9 -0.05 -11.52 -20.09
CA GLY A 9 -0.65 -10.52 -20.96
C GLY A 9 -1.82 -9.79 -20.30
N ASN A 10 -2.68 -10.51 -19.59
CA ASN A 10 -3.83 -9.92 -18.91
C ASN A 10 -3.42 -8.92 -17.81
N ILE A 11 -2.43 -9.27 -16.98
CA ILE A 11 -1.98 -8.37 -15.88
C ILE A 11 -1.21 -7.15 -16.39
N LEU A 12 -0.54 -7.26 -17.55
CA LEU A 12 0.16 -6.13 -18.15
C LEU A 12 -0.81 -5.15 -18.82
N LEU A 13 -1.85 -5.69 -19.45
CA LEU A 13 -2.82 -4.91 -20.23
C LEU A 13 -4.02 -4.43 -19.42
N CYS A 14 -4.19 -4.88 -18.17
CA CYS A 14 -5.31 -4.45 -17.33
C CYS A 14 -5.21 -2.98 -16.87
N THR A 15 -4.04 -2.36 -17.01
CA THR A 15 -3.77 -1.01 -16.55
C THR A 15 -3.30 -0.14 -17.69
N SER A 16 -3.75 1.11 -17.68
CA SER A 16 -3.37 2.11 -18.67
C SER A 16 -2.26 3.03 -18.16
N HIS A 17 -1.62 3.76 -19.09
CA HIS A 17 -0.55 4.70 -18.75
C HIS A 17 -1.02 5.88 -17.88
N ASP A 18 -2.25 6.35 -18.11
CA ASP A 18 -2.84 7.53 -17.46
C ASP A 18 -3.38 7.25 -16.04
N GLU A 19 -3.53 5.99 -15.66
CA GLU A 19 -4.04 5.61 -14.36
C GLU A 19 -2.97 5.77 -13.27
N ARG A 20 -3.38 6.30 -12.11
CA ARG A 20 -2.57 6.33 -10.91
C ARG A 20 -2.49 4.93 -10.32
N LYS A 21 -1.28 4.38 -10.29
CA LYS A 21 -0.99 3.01 -9.86
C LYS A 21 -0.43 3.02 -8.44
N GLY A 22 -1.04 2.23 -7.56
CA GLY A 22 -0.56 1.99 -6.20
C GLY A 22 -0.22 0.52 -5.99
N VAL A 23 0.92 0.23 -5.35
CA VAL A 23 1.37 -1.14 -5.05
C VAL A 23 1.57 -1.30 -3.54
N ILE A 24 0.89 -2.27 -2.95
CA ILE A 24 1.13 -2.70 -1.56
C ILE A 24 1.68 -4.12 -1.61
N ALA A 25 2.99 -4.26 -1.38
CA ALA A 25 3.66 -5.56 -1.39
C ALA A 25 3.77 -6.11 0.04
N LEU A 26 3.06 -7.20 0.28
CA LEU A 26 3.13 -7.97 1.53
C LEU A 26 4.18 -9.08 1.37
N GLY A 27 5.36 -8.87 1.94
CA GLY A 27 6.51 -9.75 1.78
C GLY A 27 7.38 -9.41 0.57
N GLY A 28 8.09 -10.42 0.06
CA GLY A 28 9.06 -10.26 -1.02
C GLY A 28 8.96 -11.38 -2.07
N SER A 29 10.05 -11.60 -2.81
CA SER A 29 10.17 -12.61 -3.86
C SER A 29 9.30 -12.35 -5.11
N VAL A 30 8.82 -13.42 -5.75
CA VAL A 30 8.13 -13.40 -7.05
C VAL A 30 6.87 -12.54 -7.02
N SER A 31 6.09 -12.56 -5.93
CA SER A 31 4.87 -11.75 -5.80
C SER A 31 5.16 -10.25 -5.93
N LYS A 32 6.17 -9.76 -5.19
CA LYS A 32 6.63 -8.37 -5.26
C LYS A 32 7.09 -8.02 -6.67
N HIS A 33 7.92 -8.88 -7.28
CA HIS A 33 8.45 -8.60 -8.62
C HIS A 33 7.38 -8.59 -9.70
N HIS A 34 6.45 -9.54 -9.65
CA HIS A 34 5.40 -9.65 -10.63
C HIS A 34 4.44 -8.45 -10.58
N ALA A 35 4.07 -8.01 -9.36
CA ALA A 35 3.23 -6.83 -9.16
C ALA A 35 3.90 -5.52 -9.59
N ILE A 36 5.21 -5.38 -9.40
CA ILE A 36 5.94 -4.19 -9.86
C ILE A 36 6.08 -4.20 -11.39
N LEU A 37 6.34 -5.37 -11.98
CA LEU A 37 6.52 -5.52 -13.42
C LEU A 37 5.26 -5.16 -14.21
N SER A 38 4.06 -5.44 -13.67
CA SER A 38 2.81 -5.03 -14.32
C SER A 38 2.66 -3.50 -14.41
N THR A 39 3.18 -2.77 -13.41
CA THR A 39 3.15 -1.30 -13.42
C THR A 39 4.27 -0.67 -14.24
N LEU A 40 5.41 -1.37 -14.40
CA LEU A 40 6.59 -0.86 -15.11
C LEU A 40 6.30 -0.54 -16.59
N LEU A 41 5.58 -1.43 -17.30
CA LEU A 41 5.25 -1.20 -18.71
C LEU A 41 4.35 0.03 -18.94
N ASN A 42 3.61 0.43 -17.91
CA ASN A 42 2.64 1.52 -17.97
C ASN A 42 3.15 2.80 -17.27
N GLY A 43 4.46 2.99 -17.19
CA GLY A 43 5.08 4.21 -16.64
C GLY A 43 5.35 4.20 -15.14
N GLY A 44 5.34 3.03 -14.51
CA GLY A 44 5.70 2.84 -13.10
C GLY A 44 4.58 3.18 -12.11
N ALA A 45 4.73 2.71 -10.88
CA ALA A 45 3.80 3.04 -9.79
C ALA A 45 4.06 4.47 -9.24
N GLU A 46 3.00 5.13 -8.78
CA GLU A 46 3.06 6.44 -8.09
C GLU A 46 3.12 6.30 -6.58
N TYR A 47 2.55 5.22 -6.07
CA TYR A 47 2.55 4.91 -4.65
C TYR A 47 3.04 3.48 -4.46
N ALA A 48 4.01 3.27 -3.57
CA ALA A 48 4.46 1.91 -3.25
C ALA A 48 4.78 1.72 -1.77
N VAL A 49 4.18 0.70 -1.16
CA VAL A 49 4.46 0.32 0.23
C VAL A 49 4.95 -1.12 0.25
N TYR A 50 6.17 -1.34 0.75
CA TYR A 50 6.77 -2.66 0.87
C TYR A 50 6.86 -3.05 2.34
N LEU A 51 6.26 -4.17 2.71
CA LEU A 51 6.38 -4.78 4.04
C LEU A 51 7.24 -6.03 3.90
N THR A 52 8.45 -6.04 4.47
CA THR A 52 9.36 -7.17 4.30
C THR A 52 10.16 -7.44 5.57
N THR A 53 10.49 -8.69 5.81
CA THR A 53 11.43 -9.10 6.86
C THR A 53 12.87 -9.15 6.35
N ALA A 54 13.06 -9.09 5.02
CA ALA A 54 14.37 -9.21 4.40
C ALA A 54 15.16 -7.90 4.49
N HIS A 55 16.43 -8.01 4.87
CA HIS A 55 17.31 -6.86 5.02
C HIS A 55 18.01 -6.52 3.69
N LYS A 56 18.29 -5.22 3.49
CA LYS A 56 18.98 -4.69 2.30
C LYS A 56 20.37 -5.29 2.07
N THR A 57 21.06 -5.71 3.13
CA THR A 57 22.42 -6.29 3.05
C THR A 57 22.45 -7.67 2.42
N SER A 58 21.31 -8.36 2.34
CA SER A 58 21.24 -9.70 1.76
C SER A 58 21.38 -9.69 0.24
N GLY A 59 21.30 -8.52 -0.42
CA GLY A 59 21.34 -8.41 -1.89
C GLY A 59 20.21 -9.15 -2.61
N SER A 60 19.23 -9.63 -1.85
CA SER A 60 18.08 -10.35 -2.36
C SER A 60 17.06 -9.36 -2.90
N VAL A 61 16.45 -9.72 -4.01
CA VAL A 61 15.18 -9.18 -4.51
C VAL A 61 14.18 -8.86 -3.39
N SER A 62 14.05 -9.74 -2.40
CA SER A 62 13.09 -9.58 -1.30
C SER A 62 13.44 -8.40 -0.38
N GLY A 63 14.74 -8.08 -0.25
CA GLY A 63 15.28 -6.97 0.54
C GLY A 63 15.60 -5.72 -0.28
N ALA A 64 15.37 -5.73 -1.60
CA ALA A 64 15.55 -4.56 -2.46
C ALA A 64 14.69 -3.39 -1.95
N THR A 65 15.35 -2.27 -1.68
CA THR A 65 14.72 -1.07 -1.12
C THR A 65 13.94 -0.32 -2.18
N THR A 66 13.04 0.54 -1.74
CA THR A 66 12.28 1.45 -2.61
C THR A 66 13.20 2.37 -3.44
N ASP A 67 14.35 2.76 -2.91
CA ASP A 67 15.34 3.58 -3.65
C ASP A 67 15.96 2.82 -4.82
N GLU A 68 16.22 1.51 -4.63
CA GLU A 68 16.63 0.64 -5.73
C GLU A 68 15.49 0.50 -6.75
N ALA A 69 14.24 0.42 -6.31
CA ALA A 69 13.11 0.37 -7.25
C ALA A 69 13.02 1.65 -8.12
N LYS A 70 13.29 2.84 -7.55
CA LYS A 70 13.35 4.10 -8.31
C LYS A 70 14.46 4.09 -9.37
N SER A 71 15.67 3.61 -9.04
CA SER A 71 16.79 3.59 -10.00
C SER A 71 16.53 2.73 -11.24
N TRP A 72 15.67 1.71 -11.11
CA TRP A 72 15.24 0.86 -12.22
C TRP A 72 14.03 1.41 -12.99
N GLY A 73 13.45 2.55 -12.59
CA GLY A 73 12.22 3.09 -13.17
C GLY A 73 10.97 2.28 -12.84
N LYS A 74 11.04 1.35 -11.86
CA LYS A 74 9.91 0.54 -11.40
C LYS A 74 8.83 1.38 -10.71
N VAL A 75 9.27 2.45 -10.09
CA VAL A 75 8.44 3.46 -9.44
C VAL A 75 8.88 4.82 -9.98
N LYS A 76 7.95 5.76 -10.15
CA LYS A 76 8.26 7.11 -10.65
C LYS A 76 9.22 7.84 -9.69
N ASP A 77 10.05 8.76 -10.17
CA ASP A 77 11.00 9.47 -9.29
C ASP A 77 10.27 10.30 -8.22
N GLU A 78 9.20 10.99 -8.60
CA GLU A 78 8.33 11.80 -7.73
C GLU A 78 7.29 10.96 -6.96
N SER A 79 7.48 9.64 -6.85
CA SER A 79 6.54 8.75 -6.16
C SER A 79 6.70 8.78 -4.64
N ASP A 80 5.59 8.64 -3.93
CA ASP A 80 5.57 8.41 -2.49
C ASP A 80 5.76 6.93 -2.19
N VAL A 81 6.90 6.59 -1.57
CA VAL A 81 7.28 5.20 -1.32
C VAL A 81 7.76 4.98 0.11
N ALA A 82 7.38 3.83 0.67
CA ALA A 82 7.80 3.43 2.01
C ALA A 82 8.20 1.95 2.05
N THR A 83 9.31 1.65 2.72
CA THR A 83 9.70 0.28 3.06
C THR A 83 9.61 0.11 4.59
N VAL A 84 8.78 -0.82 5.03
CA VAL A 84 8.60 -1.20 6.44
C VAL A 84 9.30 -2.54 6.67
N ILE A 85 10.29 -2.53 7.57
CA ILE A 85 10.99 -3.75 7.97
C ILE A 85 10.27 -4.34 9.18
N GLY A 86 9.65 -5.50 9.00
CA GLY A 86 8.90 -6.17 10.06
C GLY A 86 8.03 -7.32 9.54
N ASP A 87 7.47 -8.08 10.47
CA ASP A 87 6.54 -9.15 10.13
C ASP A 87 5.22 -8.56 9.62
N VAL A 88 4.78 -9.04 8.47
CA VAL A 88 3.54 -8.60 7.80
C VAL A 88 2.33 -8.81 8.71
N THR A 89 2.29 -9.90 9.48
CA THR A 89 1.15 -10.24 10.35
C THR A 89 0.90 -9.21 11.44
N ILE A 90 1.92 -8.44 11.82
CA ILE A 90 1.83 -7.38 12.84
C ILE A 90 1.70 -6.01 12.17
N THR A 91 2.57 -5.73 11.20
CA THR A 91 2.69 -4.40 10.60
C THR A 91 1.52 -4.06 9.69
N PHE A 92 0.98 -5.04 8.96
CA PHE A 92 -0.13 -4.80 8.03
C PHE A 92 -1.45 -4.44 8.74
N PRO A 93 -1.92 -5.18 9.78
CA PRO A 93 -3.12 -4.79 10.50
C PRO A 93 -3.00 -3.41 11.16
N LEU A 94 -1.85 -3.08 11.77
CA LEU A 94 -1.64 -1.79 12.42
C LEU A 94 -1.70 -0.63 11.42
N MET A 95 -1.07 -0.79 10.25
CA MET A 95 -1.17 0.18 9.16
C MET A 95 -2.63 0.34 8.71
N MET A 96 -3.30 -0.78 8.42
CA MET A 96 -4.67 -0.76 7.88
C MET A 96 -5.66 -0.15 8.88
N MET A 97 -5.52 -0.40 10.18
CA MET A 97 -6.35 0.25 11.21
C MET A 97 -6.23 1.78 11.14
N SER A 98 -5.01 2.31 11.15
CA SER A 98 -4.80 3.75 11.06
C SER A 98 -5.28 4.35 9.74
N VAL A 99 -5.15 3.62 8.62
CA VAL A 99 -5.64 4.07 7.31
C VAL A 99 -7.17 4.08 7.30
N LEU A 100 -7.82 3.03 7.78
CA LEU A 100 -9.27 2.94 7.83
C LEU A 100 -9.89 3.99 8.76
N ASP A 101 -9.28 4.28 9.91
CA ASP A 101 -9.75 5.34 10.80
C ASP A 101 -9.68 6.71 10.13
N ARG A 102 -8.60 7.01 9.41
CA ARG A 102 -8.48 8.27 8.65
C ARG A 102 -9.47 8.35 7.50
N LEU A 103 -9.69 7.26 6.77
CA LEU A 103 -10.68 7.22 5.69
C LEU A 103 -12.11 7.35 6.21
N ASP A 104 -12.38 6.93 7.44
CA ASP A 104 -13.64 7.15 8.14
C ASP A 104 -13.83 8.62 8.53
N GLU A 105 -12.77 9.25 9.07
CA GLU A 105 -12.74 10.69 9.36
C GLU A 105 -12.93 11.55 8.10
N ASP A 106 -12.35 11.13 6.97
CA ASP A 106 -12.50 11.77 5.67
C ASP A 106 -13.86 11.47 5.00
N GLY A 107 -14.68 10.57 5.56
CA GLY A 107 -16.00 10.21 5.05
C GLY A 107 -15.98 9.40 3.75
N LEU A 108 -14.85 8.77 3.41
CA LEU A 108 -14.67 7.99 2.18
C LEU A 108 -15.14 6.54 2.32
N LEU A 109 -15.30 6.05 3.55
CA LEU A 109 -15.91 4.76 3.82
C LEU A 109 -17.42 4.95 3.87
N GLY A 110 -18.14 4.34 2.92
CA GLY A 110 -19.61 4.35 2.83
C GLY A 110 -20.30 3.54 3.95
N ARG A 111 -19.82 3.66 5.18
CA ARG A 111 -20.50 3.18 6.37
C ARG A 111 -21.70 4.10 6.59
N GLU A 112 -22.89 3.53 6.63
CA GLU A 112 -24.06 4.22 7.14
C GLU A 112 -23.68 4.80 8.52
N PRO A 113 -24.03 6.06 8.82
CA PRO A 113 -23.61 6.68 10.07
C PRO A 113 -24.15 5.86 11.24
N GLU A 114 -23.28 5.13 11.91
CA GLU A 114 -23.54 4.60 13.25
C GLU A 114 -23.97 5.79 14.10
N ALA A 115 -25.26 5.80 14.45
CA ALA A 115 -25.90 6.90 15.14
C ALA A 115 -25.11 7.25 16.41
N GLY A 116 -24.47 8.43 16.41
CA GLY A 116 -24.09 9.11 17.65
C GLY A 116 -22.62 9.18 18.04
N LYS A 117 -21.67 9.31 17.09
CA LYS A 117 -20.34 9.86 17.45
C LYS A 117 -19.89 10.95 16.49
N LYS A 118 -20.20 12.20 16.83
CA LYS A 118 -19.52 13.37 16.27
C LYS A 118 -18.20 13.55 17.03
N LYS A 119 -17.07 13.25 16.40
CA LYS A 119 -15.74 13.60 16.92
C LYS A 119 -15.22 14.80 16.12
N GLU A 120 -14.96 15.91 16.79
CA GLU A 120 -14.27 17.06 16.20
C GLU A 120 -12.74 16.83 16.20
N PRO A 121 -12.02 17.41 15.22
CA PRO A 121 -10.60 17.13 15.00
C PRO A 121 -9.73 18.01 15.90
N SER A 122 -9.58 17.63 17.17
CA SER A 122 -8.41 17.99 17.98
C SER A 122 -8.49 17.32 19.35
N GLY A 123 -7.84 16.16 19.48
CA GLY A 123 -6.97 15.83 20.63
C GLY A 123 -7.45 15.99 22.09
N GLU A 124 -8.73 16.16 22.40
CA GLU A 124 -9.17 16.28 23.80
C GLU A 124 -10.50 15.53 24.05
N VAL A 125 -10.42 14.42 24.78
CA VAL A 125 -11.59 13.68 25.27
C VAL A 125 -12.12 14.42 26.51
N VAL A 126 -13.10 15.30 26.31
CA VAL A 126 -13.83 15.91 27.44
C VAL A 126 -14.92 14.94 27.92
N SER A 127 -14.68 14.30 29.06
CA SER A 127 -15.69 13.58 29.83
C SER A 127 -16.76 14.55 30.32
N ARG A 128 -17.91 14.63 29.64
CA ARG A 128 -19.09 15.28 30.20
C ARG A 128 -19.80 14.31 31.13
N ASN A 129 -19.55 14.49 32.43
CA ASN A 129 -20.37 13.95 33.51
C ASN A 129 -21.85 14.22 33.23
N ALA A 130 -22.65 13.15 33.15
CA ALA A 130 -24.09 13.25 33.30
C ALA A 130 -24.39 13.71 34.72
N LYS A 131 -24.78 14.98 34.88
CA LYS A 131 -25.45 15.48 36.09
C LYS A 131 -26.94 15.62 35.76
N CYS A 132 -27.73 14.89 36.54
CA CYS A 132 -29.20 14.86 36.69
C CYS A 132 -30.06 14.89 35.43
#